data_AF-A0A3M7SVZ0-F1
#
_entry.id   AF-A0A3M7SVZ0-F1
#
_cell.length_a   1.000
_cell.length_b   1.000
_cell.length_c   1.000
_cell.angle_alpha   90.00
_cell.angle_beta   90.00
_cell.angle_gamma   90.00
#
_symmetry.space_group_name_H-M   'P 1'
#
loop_
_entity.id
_entity.type
_entity.pdbx_description
1 polymer ?
#
loop_
_entity_poly.entity_id
_entity_poly.type
_entity_poly.pdbx_seq_one_letter_code
_entity_poly.pdbx_strand_id
1 'polypeptide(L)'
;MWVGVCLSVVVELVPEKLRTTGIGLYFFIISNIGGNMQTIVPSVQSAIKNAFNLTDLQAFRGALYIFFPGEYVIGSALFLLTLLVIKRDLRRLNEQGSSTSITNLLYDDYKSRNSDEE
;
A
#
# COMPACT_ATOMS: atom_id res chain seq x y z
N MET A 1 -17.57 8.39 -4.12
CA MET A 1 -17.04 7.80 -5.36
C MET A 1 -15.90 6.81 -5.08
N TRP A 2 -14.89 7.15 -4.27
CA TRP A 2 -13.77 6.24 -3.96
C TRP A 2 -14.13 5.05 -3.03
N VAL A 3 -15.11 5.24 -2.12
CA VAL A 3 -15.53 4.22 -1.14
C VAL A 3 -15.96 2.90 -1.81
N GLY A 4 -16.71 2.98 -2.91
CA GLY A 4 -17.18 1.79 -3.63
C GLY A 4 -16.04 0.97 -4.24
N VAL A 5 -15.05 1.63 -4.85
CA VAL A 5 -13.88 0.97 -5.45
C VAL A 5 -13.06 0.25 -4.37
N CYS A 6 -12.80 0.91 -3.24
CA CYS A 6 -12.08 0.29 -2.14
C CYS A 6 -12.85 -0.88 -1.53
N LEU A 7 -14.16 -0.77 -1.40
CA LEU A 7 -15.00 -1.86 -0.89
C LEU A 7 -14.95 -3.09 -1.80
N SER A 8 -14.99 -2.90 -3.12
CA SER A 8 -14.83 -4.01 -4.09
C SER A 8 -13.49 -4.72 -3.92
N VAL A 9 -12.39 -3.97 -3.82
CA VAL A 9 -11.05 -4.55 -3.62
C VAL A 9 -10.96 -5.31 -2.29
N VAL A 10 -11.54 -4.78 -1.20
CA VAL A 10 -11.56 -5.46 0.10
C VAL A 10 -12.34 -6.78 0.02
N VAL A 11 -13.47 -6.81 -0.68
CA VAL A 11 -14.30 -8.02 -0.84
C VAL A 11 -13.59 -9.10 -1.65
N GLU A 12 -12.75 -8.71 -2.62
CA GLU A 12 -11.94 -9.62 -3.44
C GLU A 12 -10.71 -10.16 -2.68
N LEU A 13 -10.08 -9.34 -1.84
CA LEU A 13 -8.89 -9.74 -1.09
C LEU A 13 -9.20 -10.62 0.14
N VAL A 14 -10.37 -10.46 0.75
CA VAL A 14 -10.71 -11.12 2.01
C VAL A 14 -11.36 -12.50 1.76
N PRO A 15 -10.88 -13.58 2.43
CA PRO A 15 -11.48 -14.91 2.34
C PRO A 15 -12.97 -14.90 2.72
N GLU A 16 -13.77 -15.75 2.08
CA GLU A 16 -15.25 -15.76 2.25
C GLU A 16 -15.70 -15.83 3.71
N LYS A 17 -14.99 -16.61 4.53
CA LYS A 17 -15.29 -16.80 5.95
C LYS A 17 -15.13 -15.53 6.81
N LEU A 18 -14.34 -14.55 6.36
CA LEU A 18 -14.02 -13.33 7.09
C LEU A 18 -14.55 -12.06 6.40
N ARG A 19 -15.31 -12.21 5.31
CA ARG A 19 -15.75 -11.09 4.47
C ARG A 19 -16.54 -10.04 5.25
N THR A 20 -17.47 -10.48 6.12
CA THR A 20 -18.28 -9.57 6.96
C THR A 20 -17.41 -8.78 7.94
N THR A 21 -16.44 -9.42 8.58
CA THR A 21 -15.50 -8.76 9.49
C THR A 21 -14.59 -7.78 8.75
N GLY A 22 -14.11 -8.15 7.55
CA GLY A 22 -13.29 -7.28 6.71
C GLY A 22 -14.02 -6.01 6.26
N ILE A 23 -15.28 -6.14 5.84
CA ILE A 23 -16.13 -5.00 5.49
C ILE A 23 -16.41 -4.12 6.73
N GLY A 24 -16.70 -4.74 7.88
CA GLY A 24 -16.92 -4.01 9.13
C GLY A 24 -15.68 -3.21 9.56
N LEU A 25 -14.49 -3.82 9.46
CA LEU A 25 -13.23 -3.14 9.75
C LEU A 25 -12.96 -1.99 8.78
N TYR A 26 -13.26 -2.17 7.49
CA TYR A 26 -13.17 -1.11 6.49
C TYR A 26 -14.03 0.10 6.87
N PHE A 27 -15.32 -0.12 7.21
CA PHE A 27 -16.21 0.95 7.63
C PHE A 27 -15.77 1.61 8.94
N PHE A 28 -15.22 0.83 9.88
CA PHE A 28 -14.68 1.35 11.12
C PHE A 28 -13.52 2.32 10.87
N ILE A 29 -12.57 1.95 10.01
CA ILE A 29 -11.40 2.77 9.68
C ILE A 29 -11.83 4.07 9.00
N ILE A 30 -12.64 4.00 7.94
CA ILE A 30 -13.02 5.21 7.20
C ILE A 30 -13.86 6.16 8.05
N SER A 31 -14.70 5.64 8.94
CA SER A 31 -15.58 6.47 9.78
C SER A 31 -14.80 7.10 10.93
N ASN A 32 -13.93 6.34 11.60
CA ASN A 32 -13.19 6.87 12.76
C ASN A 32 -11.96 7.69 12.36
N ILE A 33 -11.21 7.29 11.32
CA ILE A 33 -10.01 8.02 10.89
C ILE A 33 -10.39 9.09 9.88
N GLY A 34 -11.18 8.74 8.86
CA GLY A 34 -11.61 9.68 7.84
C GLY A 34 -12.56 10.75 8.40
N GLY A 35 -13.52 10.36 9.25
CA GLY A 35 -14.47 11.28 9.87
C GLY A 35 -13.81 12.30 10.80
N ASN A 36 -12.81 11.88 11.57
CA ASN A 36 -12.07 12.77 12.47
C ASN A 36 -11.00 13.61 11.76
N MET A 37 -10.68 13.35 10.48
CA MET A 37 -9.64 14.06 9.74
C MET A 37 -9.90 15.57 9.64
N GLN A 38 -11.17 16.00 9.62
CA GLN A 38 -11.53 17.41 9.60
C GLN A 38 -11.09 18.16 10.87
N THR A 39 -10.93 17.47 12.00
CA THR A 39 -10.41 18.08 13.25
C THR A 39 -8.92 18.38 13.18
N ILE A 40 -8.20 17.77 12.24
CA ILE A 40 -6.76 18.01 12.02
C ILE A 40 -6.55 19.32 11.24
N VAL A 41 -7.53 19.74 10.43
CA VAL A 41 -7.46 20.97 9.63
C VAL A 41 -7.19 22.24 10.47
N PRO A 42 -7.93 22.54 11.55
CA PRO A 42 -7.65 23.71 12.40
C PRO A 42 -6.30 23.60 13.14
N SER A 43 -5.86 22.38 13.46
CA SER A 43 -4.54 22.14 14.07
C SER A 43 -3.40 22.45 13.09
N VAL A 44 -3.56 22.04 11.82
CA VAL A 44 -2.60 22.37 10.75
C VAL A 44 -2.60 23.86 10.43
N GLN A 45 -3.78 24.50 10.43
CA GLN A 45 -3.87 25.96 10.30
C GLN A 45 -3.08 26.67 11.41
N SER A 46 -3.25 26.24 12.67
CA SER A 46 -2.51 26.82 13.81
C SER A 46 -1.00 26.57 13.71
N ALA A 47 -0.59 25.39 13.24
CA ALA A 47 0.82 25.08 12.99
C ALA A 47 1.44 25.96 11.89
N ILE A 48 0.73 26.16 10.78
CA ILE A 48 1.18 27.03 9.67
C ILE A 48 1.23 28.49 10.11
N LYS A 49 0.25 28.95 10.89
CA LYS A 49 0.23 30.29 11.47
C LYS A 49 1.47 30.56 12.32
N ASN A 50 1.84 29.62 13.19
CA ASN A 50 3.00 29.74 14.07
C ASN A 50 4.33 29.64 13.30
N ALA A 51 4.40 28.85 12.23
CA ALA A 51 5.61 28.70 11.43
C ALA A 51 5.92 29.92 10.54
N PHE A 52 4.89 30.64 10.07
CA PHE A 52 5.06 31.71 9.08
C PHE A 52 4.52 33.10 9.51
N ASN A 53 4.02 33.26 10.75
CA ASN A 53 3.42 34.50 11.28
C ASN A 53 2.34 35.12 10.37
N LEU A 54 1.48 34.28 9.78
CA LEU A 54 0.46 34.68 8.82
C LEU A 54 -0.87 35.05 9.49
N THR A 55 -1.69 35.86 8.81
CA THR A 55 -3.09 36.12 9.21
C THR A 55 -3.94 34.85 9.08
N ASP A 56 -4.99 34.70 9.90
CA ASP A 56 -5.83 33.48 9.96
C ASP A 56 -6.38 33.03 8.60
N LEU A 57 -6.75 33.99 7.75
CA LEU A 57 -7.26 33.74 6.40
C LEU A 57 -6.19 33.18 5.45
N GLN A 58 -4.93 33.59 5.61
CA GLN A 58 -3.80 33.10 4.81
C GLN A 58 -3.34 31.72 5.30
N ALA A 59 -3.36 31.49 6.61
CA ALA A 59 -3.04 30.19 7.20
C ALA A 59 -4.08 29.12 6.81
N PHE A 60 -5.38 29.48 6.77
CA PHE A 60 -6.43 28.56 6.32
C PHE A 60 -6.29 28.19 4.84
N ARG A 61 -5.99 29.17 3.98
CA ARG A 61 -5.71 28.91 2.56
C ARG A 61 -4.46 28.06 2.37
N GLY A 62 -3.41 28.32 3.15
CA GLY A 62 -2.19 27.50 3.17
C GLY A 62 -2.44 26.06 3.59
N ALA A 63 -3.29 25.85 4.61
CA ALA A 63 -3.71 24.51 5.02
C ALA A 63 -4.48 23.79 3.90
N LEU A 64 -5.42 24.46 3.23
CA LEU A 64 -6.12 23.86 2.08
C LEU A 64 -5.17 23.52 0.92
N TYR A 65 -4.19 24.39 0.64
CA TYR A 65 -3.15 24.10 -0.35
C TYR A 65 -2.18 23.00 0.08
N ILE A 66 -2.13 22.60 1.35
CA ILE A 66 -1.37 21.43 1.78
C ILE A 66 -2.23 20.17 1.67
N PHE A 67 -3.47 20.22 2.13
CA PHE A 67 -4.35 19.04 2.13
C PHE A 67 -4.72 18.61 0.72
N PHE A 68 -4.98 19.57 -0.18
CA PHE A 68 -5.49 19.25 -1.51
C PHE A 68 -4.42 18.63 -2.43
N PRO A 69 -3.33 19.32 -2.82
CA PRO A 69 -2.25 18.69 -3.58
C PRO A 69 -1.38 17.74 -2.75
N GLY A 70 -1.27 17.93 -1.44
CA GLY A 70 -0.40 17.08 -0.59
C GLY A 70 -0.92 15.66 -0.46
N GLU A 71 -2.24 15.44 -0.44
CA GLU A 71 -2.80 14.09 -0.47
C GLU A 71 -2.43 13.36 -1.77
N TYR A 72 -2.44 14.04 -2.91
CA TYR A 72 -2.00 13.45 -4.19
C TYR A 72 -0.49 13.13 -4.20
N VAL A 73 0.35 13.98 -3.60
CA VAL A 73 1.79 13.73 -3.48
C VAL A 73 2.05 12.50 -2.61
N ILE A 74 1.35 12.38 -1.48
CA ILE A 74 1.45 11.22 -0.58
C ILE A 74 0.97 9.96 -1.30
N GLY A 75 -0.16 10.02 -2.01
CA GLY A 75 -0.67 8.91 -2.82
C GLY A 75 0.31 8.47 -3.90
N SER A 76 0.95 9.42 -4.59
CA SER A 76 1.98 9.13 -5.59
C SER A 76 3.22 8.47 -4.96
N ALA A 77 3.66 8.94 -3.80
CA ALA A 77 4.79 8.36 -3.07
C ALA A 77 4.48 6.93 -2.59
N LEU A 78 3.27 6.67 -2.07
CA LEU A 78 2.82 5.33 -1.68
C LEU A 78 2.72 4.40 -2.89
N PHE A 79 2.25 4.91 -4.03
CA PHE A 79 2.22 4.14 -5.27
C PHE A 79 3.63 3.76 -5.73
N LEU A 80 4.57 4.72 -5.72
CA LEU A 80 5.97 4.46 -6.05
C LEU A 80 6.59 3.42 -5.09
N LEU A 81 6.33 3.56 -3.79
CA LEU A 81 6.79 2.60 -2.78
C LEU A 81 6.25 1.19 -3.07
N THR A 82 4.96 1.07 -3.40
CA THR A 82 4.32 -0.20 -3.72
C THR A 82 4.96 -0.84 -4.96
N LEU A 83 5.27 -0.04 -5.98
CA LEU A 83 5.94 -0.50 -7.19
C LEU A 83 7.35 -1.03 -6.88
N LEU A 84 8.10 -0.36 -6.01
CA LEU A 84 9.41 -0.84 -5.56
C LEU A 84 9.32 -2.16 -4.79
N VAL A 85 8.31 -2.31 -3.92
CA VAL A 85 8.05 -3.56 -3.17
C VAL A 85 7.72 -4.70 -4.14
N ILE A 86 6.83 -4.48 -5.11
CA ILE A 86 6.47 -5.48 -6.11
C ILE A 86 7.68 -5.88 -6.95
N LYS A 87 8.48 -4.91 -7.41
CA LYS A 87 9.71 -5.19 -8.18
C LYS A 87 10.72 -6.02 -7.38
N ARG A 88 10.82 -5.77 -6.07
CA ARG A 88 11.67 -6.55 -5.16
C ARG A 88 11.17 -7.98 -5.00
N ASP A 89 9.85 -8.18 -4.82
CA ASP A 89 9.27 -9.51 -4.67
C ASP A 89 9.35 -10.33 -5.95
N LEU A 90 9.08 -9.73 -7.12
CA LEU A 90 9.24 -10.40 -8.42
C LEU A 90 10.69 -10.87 -8.64
N ARG A 91 11.68 -10.06 -8.23
CA ARG A 91 13.09 -10.44 -8.32
C ARG A 91 13.39 -11.66 -7.44
N ARG A 92 12.87 -11.71 -6.21
CA ARG A 92 13.04 -12.85 -5.29
C ARG A 92 12.41 -14.13 -5.86
N LEU A 93 11.24 -14.03 -6.47
CA LEU A 93 10.57 -15.17 -7.11
C LEU A 93 11.35 -15.70 -8.31
N ASN A 94 11.93 -14.82 -9.15
CA ASN A 94 12.79 -15.26 -10.26
C ASN A 94 14.08 -15.93 -9.77
N GLU A 95 14.70 -15.42 -8.72
CA GLU A 95 15.91 -16.02 -8.13
C GLU A 95 15.61 -17.39 -7.49
N GLN A 96 14.46 -17.54 -6.84
CA GLN A 96 14.00 -18.83 -6.29
C GLN A 96 13.61 -19.82 -7.39
N GLY A 97 12.84 -19.39 -8.39
CA GLY A 97 12.43 -20.25 -9.52
C GLY A 97 13.63 -20.75 -10.31
N SER A 98 14.61 -19.88 -10.59
CA SER A 98 15.84 -20.29 -11.29
C SER A 98 16.67 -21.27 -10.46
N SER A 99 16.73 -21.10 -9.13
CA SER A 99 17.46 -22.03 -8.26
C SER A 99 16.78 -23.40 -8.24
N THR A 100 15.46 -23.46 -8.06
CA THR A 100 14.70 -24.73 -8.08
C THR A 100 14.83 -25.46 -9.41
N SER A 101 14.80 -24.75 -10.55
CA SER A 101 15.00 -25.35 -11.87
C SER A 101 16.40 -25.94 -12.05
N ILE A 102 17.46 -25.24 -11.59
CA ILE A 102 18.84 -25.75 -11.66
C ILE A 102 19.00 -26.99 -10.79
N THR A 103 18.45 -27.00 -9.57
CA THR A 103 18.52 -28.17 -8.68
C THR A 103 17.84 -29.39 -9.29
N ASN A 104 16.67 -29.20 -9.92
CA ASN A 104 15.96 -30.29 -10.58
C ASN A 104 16.74 -30.84 -11.79
N LEU A 105 17.35 -29.96 -12.60
CA LEU A 105 18.20 -30.38 -13.73
C LEU A 105 19.44 -31.15 -13.28
N LEU A 106 20.12 -30.69 -12.23
CA LEU A 106 21.28 -31.40 -11.66
C LEU A 106 20.89 -32.74 -11.06
N TYR A 107 19.69 -32.84 -10.47
CA TYR A 107 19.18 -34.09 -9.92
C TYR A 107 18.86 -35.11 -11.02
N ASP A 108 18.22 -34.68 -12.12
CA ASP A 108 17.93 -35.56 -13.27
C ASP A 108 19.20 -36.01 -13.99
N ASP A 109 20.19 -35.12 -14.17
CA ASP A 109 21.49 -35.47 -14.76
C ASP A 109 22.28 -36.47 -13.89
N TYR A 110 22.29 -36.27 -12.57
CA TYR A 110 22.87 -37.23 -11.64
C TYR A 110 22.17 -38.60 -11.70
N LYS A 111 20.84 -38.60 -11.81
CA LYS A 111 20.05 -39.82 -11.87
C LYS A 111 20.30 -40.59 -13.16
N SER A 112 20.36 -39.92 -14.32
CA SER A 112 20.63 -40.61 -15.59
C SER A 112 22.04 -41.20 -15.63
N ARG A 113 23.02 -40.52 -15.05
CA ARG A 113 24.41 -40.99 -15.07
C ARG A 113 24.66 -42.22 -14.20
N ASN A 114 23.92 -42.37 -13.10
CA ASN A 114 24.05 -43.53 -12.21
C ASN A 114 23.13 -44.69 -12.60
N SER A 115 22.11 -44.47 -13.44
CA SER A 115 21.27 -45.56 -13.95
C SER A 115 21.93 -46.38 -15.06
N ASP A 116 23.00 -45.87 -15.66
CA ASP A 116 23.77 -46.57 -16.70
C ASP A 116 24.91 -47.44 -16.11
N GLU A 117 25.15 -47.34 -14.79
CA GLU A 117 26.21 -48.09 -14.08
C GLU A 117 25.69 -49.36 -13.35
N GLU A 118 24.37 -49.60 -13.31
CA GLU A 118 23.73 -50.86 -12.83
C GLU A 118 23.33 -51.80 -13.98
#